data_AF-F3CGM2-F1
#
_entry.id   AF-F3CGM2-F1
#
_cell.length_a   1.000
_cell.length_b   1.000
_cell.length_c   1.000
_cell.angle_alpha   90.00
_cell.angle_beta   90.00
_cell.angle_gamma   90.00
#
_symmetry.space_group_name_H-M   'P 1'
#
loop_
_entity.id
_entity.type
_entity.pdbx_description
1 polymer ?
#
loop_
_entity_poly.entity_id
_entity_poly.type
_entity_poly.pdbx_seq_one_letter_code
_entity_poly.pdbx_strand_id
1 'polypeptide(L)' 'ADICAAANLSASYLIRSFEQRYHLTPHAYLLNRRIQHAQTQLKSGKMIADVAQETGFADQAHFQREFKKHL' A
#
# COMPACT_ATOMS: atom_id res chain seq x y z
N ALA A 1 6.80 11.27 2.95
CA ALA A 1 8.05 11.99 3.29
C ALA A 1 8.91 11.18 4.27
N ASP A 2 8.34 10.34 5.13
CA ASP A 2 9.07 9.68 6.23
C ASP A 2 10.12 8.64 5.83
N ILE A 3 9.91 7.86 4.75
CA ILE A 3 10.85 6.77 4.39
C ILE A 3 12.22 7.31 3.96
N CYS A 4 12.27 8.44 3.27
CA CYS A 4 13.53 9.04 2.80
C CYS A 4 14.39 9.51 3.98
N ALA A 5 13.75 10.17 4.96
CA ALA A 5 14.40 10.63 6.18
C ALA A 5 14.85 9.43 7.05
N ALA A 6 13.98 8.42 7.22
CA ALA A 6 14.31 7.22 7.99
C ALA A 6 15.47 6.40 7.39
N ALA A 7 15.61 6.41 6.06
CA ALA A 7 16.68 5.70 5.35
C ALA A 7 17.94 6.56 5.09
N ASN A 8 17.91 7.86 5.40
CA ASN A 8 18.92 8.84 5.00
C ASN A 8 19.24 8.81 3.49
N LEU A 9 18.20 8.69 2.65
CA LEU A 9 18.30 8.63 1.20
C LEU A 9 17.52 9.76 0.55
N SER A 10 17.99 10.24 -0.60
CA SER A 10 17.17 11.11 -1.45
C SER A 10 15.99 10.31 -2.04
N ALA A 11 14.86 10.97 -2.28
CA ALA A 11 13.68 10.33 -2.85
C ALA A 11 13.95 9.66 -4.19
N SER A 12 14.72 10.32 -5.06
CA SER A 12 15.06 9.79 -6.39
C SER A 12 15.96 8.55 -6.31
N TYR A 13 16.91 8.52 -5.37
CA TYR A 13 17.74 7.34 -5.15
C TYR A 13 16.91 6.18 -4.59
N LEU A 14 16.10 6.44 -3.56
CA LEU A 14 15.22 5.44 -2.97
C LEU A 14 14.29 4.82 -4.03
N ILE A 15 13.64 5.62 -4.87
CA ILE A 15 12.74 5.13 -5.91
C ILE A 15 13.50 4.23 -6.89
N ARG A 16 14.63 4.70 -7.44
CA ARG A 16 15.43 3.93 -8.40
C ARG A 16 15.94 2.62 -7.82
N SER A 17 16.52 2.66 -6.63
CA SER A 17 17.06 1.46 -5.97
C SER A 17 15.94 0.47 -5.62
N PHE A 18 14.76 0.95 -5.24
CA PHE A 18 13.61 0.10 -4.95
C PHE A 18 13.06 -0.54 -6.22
N GLU A 19 12.90 0.23 -7.30
CA GLU A 19 12.48 -0.28 -8.61
C GLU A 19 13.45 -1.31 -9.19
N GLN A 20 14.77 -1.11 -9.03
CA GLN A 20 15.76 -2.10 -9.45
C GLN A 20 15.64 -3.42 -8.70
N ARG A 21 15.28 -3.37 -7.40
CA ARG A 21 15.20 -4.56 -6.54
C ARG A 21 13.86 -5.30 -6.63
N TYR A 22 12.77 -4.56 -6.74
CA TYR A 22 11.39 -5.07 -6.62
C TYR A 22 10.54 -4.88 -7.88
N HIS A 23 11.10 -4.25 -8.93
CA HIS A 23 10.43 -3.99 -10.22
C HIS A 23 9.12 -3.20 -10.11
N LEU A 24 8.96 -2.45 -9.01
CA LEU A 24 7.80 -1.65 -8.69
C LEU A 24 8.24 -0.35 -8.02
N THR A 25 7.45 0.71 -8.19
CA THR A 25 7.66 1.93 -7.39
C THR A 25 7.36 1.64 -5.92
N PRO A 26 7.99 2.33 -4.95
CA PRO A 26 7.69 2.14 -3.52
C PRO A 26 6.20 2.28 -3.20
N HIS A 27 5.51 3.23 -3.84
CA HIS A 27 4.08 3.45 -3.66
C HIS A 27 3.24 2.27 -4.18
N ALA A 28 3.54 1.78 -5.38
CA ALA A 28 2.84 0.62 -5.95
C ALA A 28 3.05 -0.64 -5.11
N TYR A 29 4.27 -0.86 -4.61
CA TYR A 29 4.56 -1.97 -3.71
C TYR A 29 3.76 -1.88 -2.40
N LEU A 30 3.74 -0.71 -1.76
CA LEU A 30 2.98 -0.50 -0.54
C LEU A 30 1.48 -0.74 -0.76
N LEU A 31 0.93 -0.23 -1.87
CA LEU A 31 -0.47 -0.41 -2.21
C LEU A 31 -0.82 -1.90 -2.38
N ASN A 32 0.01 -2.64 -3.13
CA ASN A 32 -0.13 -4.09 -3.28
C ASN A 32 -0.15 -4.81 -1.93
N ARG A 33 0.78 -4.47 -1.02
CA ARG A 33 0.85 -5.07 0.31
C ARG A 33 -0.40 -4.77 1.15
N ARG A 34 -0.93 -3.56 1.07
CA ARG A 34 -2.17 -3.16 1.76
C ARG A 34 -3.37 -3.94 1.23
N ILE A 35 -3.49 -4.08 -0.10
CA ILE A 35 -4.57 -4.87 -0.72
C ILE A 35 -4.48 -6.34 -0.31
N GLN A 36 -3.30 -6.95 -0.35
CA GLN A 36 -3.10 -8.33 0.09
C GLN A 36 -3.53 -8.53 1.55
N HIS A 37 -3.16 -7.59 2.44
CA HIS A 37 -3.59 -7.65 3.84
C HIS A 37 -5.11 -7.49 3.98
N ALA A 38 -5.71 -6.54 3.26
CA ALA A 38 -7.15 -6.31 3.24
C ALA A 38 -7.92 -7.54 2.75
N GLN A 39 -7.42 -8.25 1.74
CA GLN A 39 -8.03 -9.51 1.27
C GLN A 39 -8.12 -10.56 2.38
N THR A 40 -7.08 -10.72 3.20
CA THR A 40 -7.10 -11.65 4.33
C THR A 40 -8.15 -11.24 5.37
N GLN A 41 -8.24 -9.96 5.70
CA GLN A 41 -9.20 -9.44 6.68
C GLN A 41 -10.66 -9.53 6.20
N LEU A 42 -10.91 -9.25 4.91
CA LEU A 42 -12.25 -9.41 4.33
C LEU A 42 -12.68 -10.87 4.31
N LYS A 43 -11.76 -11.80 4.00
CA LYS A 43 -12.04 -13.24 4.07
C LYS A 43 -12.37 -13.71 5.49
N SER A 44 -11.87 -13.04 6.52
CA SER A 44 -12.25 -13.32 7.91
C SER A 44 -13.56 -12.65 8.34
N GLY A 45 -14.29 -12.00 7.43
CA GLY A 45 -15.60 -11.39 7.69
C GLY A 45 -15.56 -10.02 8.36
N LYS A 46 -14.40 -9.33 8.40
CA LYS A 46 -14.33 -7.96 8.94
C LYS A 46 -15.13 -6.99 8.07
N MET A 47 -15.70 -5.95 8.69
CA MET A 47 -16.42 -4.91 7.97
C MET A 47 -15.49 -4.10 7.06
N ILE A 48 -15.97 -3.74 5.87
CA ILE A 48 -15.17 -3.05 4.84
C ILE A 48 -14.61 -1.72 5.37
N ALA A 49 -15.39 -0.98 6.17
CA ALA A 49 -14.97 0.29 6.75
C ALA A 49 -13.76 0.12 7.67
N ASP A 50 -13.81 -0.88 8.56
CA ASP A 50 -12.71 -1.20 9.49
C ASP A 50 -11.46 -1.65 8.71
N VAL A 51 -11.63 -2.51 7.70
CA VAL A 51 -10.53 -2.97 6.85
C VAL A 51 -9.83 -1.80 6.16
N ALA A 52 -10.58 -0.84 5.61
CA ALA A 52 -10.02 0.34 4.96
C ALA A 52 -9.12 1.14 5.92
N GLN A 53 -9.61 1.38 7.15
CA GLN A 53 -8.87 2.13 8.17
C GLN A 53 -7.63 1.35 8.66
N GLU A 54 -7.80 0.07 9.02
CA GLU A 54 -6.72 -0.76 9.56
C GLU A 54 -5.60 -1.02 8.54
N THR A 55 -5.93 -1.10 7.25
CA THR A 55 -4.95 -1.31 6.17
C THR A 55 -4.34 0.00 5.66
N GLY A 56 -4.68 1.14 6.28
CA GLY A 56 -4.04 2.43 6.06
C GLY A 56 -4.54 3.20 4.83
N PHE A 57 -5.75 2.90 4.35
CA PHE A 57 -6.43 3.75 3.35
C PHE A 57 -7.03 4.98 4.02
N ALA A 58 -7.09 6.07 3.25
CA ALA A 58 -7.64 7.34 3.73
C ALA A 58 -9.12 7.23 4.11
N ASP A 59 -9.88 6.46 3.32
CA ASP A 59 -11.31 6.21 3.52
C ASP A 59 -11.74 4.94 2.76
N GLN A 60 -12.97 4.51 3.01
CA GLN A 60 -13.56 3.33 2.38
C GLN A 60 -13.70 3.46 0.86
N ALA A 61 -14.01 4.64 0.32
CA ALA A 61 -14.20 4.83 -1.12
C ALA A 61 -12.86 4.73 -1.87
N HIS A 62 -11.79 5.29 -1.30
CA HIS A 62 -10.42 5.14 -1.76
C HIS A 62 -10.00 3.67 -1.72
N PHE A 63 -10.25 2.98 -0.60
CA PHE A 63 -10.00 1.54 -0.49
C PHE A 63 -10.69 0.76 -1.61
N GLN A 64 -12.01 0.93 -1.78
CA GLN A 64 -12.79 0.20 -2.78
C GLN A 64 -12.28 0.44 -4.21
N ARG A 65 -11.93 1.69 -4.54
CA ARG A 65 -11.38 2.04 -5.86
C ARG A 65 -10.06 1.32 -6.11
N GLU A 66 -9.14 1.33 -5.16
CA GLU A 66 -7.85 0.66 -5.33
C GLU A 66 -8.00 -0.86 -5.30
N PHE A 67 -8.82 -1.41 -4.40
CA PHE A 67 -9.10 -2.84 -4.32
C PHE A 67 -9.66 -3.39 -5.62
N LYS A 68 -10.60 -2.68 -6.26
CA LYS A 68 -11.16 -3.08 -7.56
C LYS A 68 -10.11 -3.11 -8.69
N LYS A 69 -9.09 -2.26 -8.65
CA LYS A 69 -8.00 -2.29 -9.64
C LYS A 69 -7.05 -3.50 -9.49
N HIS A 70 -7.10 -4.17 -8.34
CA HIS A 70 -6.24 -5.31 -7.99
C HIS A 70 -7.00 -6.64 -7.95
N LEU A 71 -8.28 -6.63 -8.35
CA LEU A 71 -9.06 -7.82 -8.70
C LEU A 71 -8.80 -8.19 -10.16
#